data_AF-A0A819VCA3-F1
#
_entry.id   AF-A0A819VCA3-F1
#
_cell.length_a   1.000
_cell.length_b   1.000
_cell.length_c   1.000
_cell.angle_alpha   90.00
_cell.angle_beta   90.00
_cell.angle_gamma   90.00
#
_symmetry.space_group_name_H-M   'P 1'
#
loop_
_entity.id
_entity.type
_entity.pdbx_description
1 polymer ?
#
loop_
_entity_poly.entity_id
_entity_poly.type
_entity_poly.pdbx_seq_one_letter_code
_entity_poly.pdbx_strand_id
1 'polypeptide(L)'
;YVSKCQYWDEKRILWSSDGCEVGPLTTLKSTECLCTHLTTFGSDFFVPPNKIDFTTVFTKFKKLHENAAVFSTVIVIFSLYILAGIWARRKDKLDLIK
;
A
#
# COMPACT_ATOMS: atom_id res chain seq x y z
N TYR A 1 -5.80 1.24 21.24
CA TYR A 1 -4.93 2.29 20.68
C TYR A 1 -3.51 1.89 20.99
N VAL A 2 -2.62 1.88 19.99
CA VAL A 2 -1.23 1.50 20.18
C VAL A 2 -0.39 2.67 19.68
N SER A 3 0.15 3.47 20.61
CA SER A 3 1.22 4.41 20.31
C SER A 3 2.55 3.69 20.42
N LYS A 4 3.50 4.04 19.55
CA LYS A 4 4.89 3.62 19.68
C LYS A 4 5.80 4.83 19.50
N CYS A 5 6.73 5.00 20.43
CA CYS A 5 7.78 6.00 20.33
C CYS A 5 9.02 5.37 19.71
N GLN A 6 9.54 5.98 18.65
CA GLN A 6 10.72 5.49 17.95
C GLN A 6 11.66 6.65 17.59
N TYR A 7 12.93 6.30 17.39
CA TYR A 7 13.94 7.18 16.83
C TYR A 7 14.56 6.53 15.59
N TRP A 8 15.11 7.37 14.70
CA TRP A 8 15.85 6.89 13.54
C TRP A 8 17.27 6.52 13.95
N ASP A 9 17.62 5.23 13.88
CA ASP A 9 18.98 4.75 14.07
C ASP A 9 19.74 4.83 12.73
N GLU A 10 20.57 5.85 12.58
CA GLU A 10 21.36 6.07 11.36
C GLU A 10 22.36 4.95 11.07
N LYS A 11 22.85 4.24 12.09
CA LYS A 11 23.83 3.16 11.91
C LYS A 11 23.18 1.92 11.34
N ARG A 12 21.98 1.60 11.81
CA ARG A 12 21.21 0.43 11.38
C ARG A 12 20.24 0.74 10.24
N ILE A 13 20.06 2.03 9.91
CA ILE A 13 19.14 2.54 8.89
C ILE A 13 17.72 1.99 9.15
N LEU A 14 17.26 2.08 10.40
CA LEU A 14 15.96 1.59 10.83
C LEU A 14 15.36 2.43 11.97
N TRP A 15 14.05 2.33 12.13
CA TRP A 15 13.34 2.89 13.28
C TRP A 15 13.48 1.97 14.50
N SER A 16 14.18 2.43 15.53
CA SER A 16 14.35 1.71 16.80
C SER A 16 13.51 2.35 17.92
N SER A 17 13.11 1.57 18.90
CA SER A 17 12.46 2.05 20.13
C SER A 17 13.38 2.01 21.34
N ASP A 18 14.66 1.65 21.16
CA ASP A 18 15.62 1.53 22.26
C ASP A 18 15.74 2.85 23.04
N GLY A 19 15.48 2.81 24.34
CA GLY A 19 15.50 3.98 25.24
C GLY A 19 14.49 5.09 24.91
N CYS A 20 13.40 4.75 24.21
CA CYS A 20 12.21 5.58 24.07
C CYS A 20 10.97 4.83 24.58
N GLU A 21 10.20 5.45 25.46
CA GLU A 21 8.99 4.88 26.04
C GLU A 21 7.79 5.83 25.84
N VAL A 22 6.59 5.25 25.83
CA VAL A 22 5.35 6.02 25.71
C VAL A 22 4.97 6.54 27.10
N GLY A 23 4.85 7.86 27.21
CA GLY A 23 4.52 8.54 28.46
C GLY A 23 3.04 8.43 28.85
N PRO A 24 2.72 8.61 30.15
CA PRO A 24 1.38 8.48 30.68
C PRO A 24 0.40 9.58 30.21
N LEU A 25 0.89 10.70 29.68
CA LEU A 25 0.05 11.78 29.13
C LEU A 25 -0.35 11.54 27.66
N THR A 26 -0.11 10.35 27.14
CA THR A 26 -0.54 9.94 25.81
C THR A 26 -2.07 9.88 25.72
N THR A 27 -2.63 10.59 24.76
CA THR A 27 -4.06 10.65 24.46
C THR A 27 -4.34 10.21 23.02
N LEU A 28 -5.61 10.13 22.63
CA LEU A 28 -6.01 9.85 21.24
C LEU A 28 -5.55 10.90 20.23
N LYS A 29 -5.24 12.12 20.68
CA LYS A 29 -4.84 13.25 19.80
C LYS A 29 -3.34 13.56 19.87
N SER A 30 -2.65 13.06 20.88
CA SER A 30 -1.24 13.38 21.14
C SER A 30 -0.53 12.21 21.81
N THR A 31 0.64 11.82 21.28
CA THR A 31 1.51 10.84 21.94
C THR A 31 2.59 11.58 22.72
N GLU A 32 2.80 11.22 23.98
CA GLU A 32 3.95 11.66 24.76
C GLU A 32 5.07 10.62 24.61
N CYS A 33 6.27 11.06 24.23
CA CYS A 33 7.44 10.18 24.09
C CYS A 33 8.55 10.63 25.04
N LEU A 34 8.97 9.71 25.91
CA LEU A 34 10.05 9.90 26.87
C LEU A 34 11.27 9.16 26.35
N CYS A 35 12.28 9.89 25.87
CA CYS A 35 13.50 9.30 25.30
C CYS A 35 14.75 9.74 26.08
N THR A 36 15.72 8.85 26.24
CA THR A 36 16.99 9.14 26.95
C THR A 36 18.09 9.73 26.07
N HIS A 37 17.78 10.01 24.79
CA HIS A 37 18.75 10.47 23.79
C HIS A 37 18.15 11.52 22.87
N LEU A 38 18.99 12.46 22.43
CA LEU A 38 18.61 13.50 21.49
C LEU A 38 18.89 13.04 20.07
N THR A 39 17.85 12.59 19.38
CA THR A 39 17.88 12.08 18.01
C THR A 39 16.63 12.53 17.28
N THR A 40 16.54 12.27 15.97
CA THR A 40 15.28 12.42 15.24
C THR A 40 14.28 11.40 15.77
N PHE A 41 13.31 11.87 16.55
CA PHE A 41 12.26 11.06 17.15
C PHE A 41 10.92 11.24 16.43
N GLY A 42 10.07 10.22 16.52
CA GLY A 42 8.72 10.24 15.98
C GLY A 42 7.82 9.27 16.73
N SER A 43 6.52 9.58 16.77
CA SER A 43 5.50 8.61 17.13
C SER A 43 5.11 7.87 15.86
N ASP A 44 5.26 6.55 15.86
CA ASP A 44 4.70 5.73 14.78
C ASP A 44 3.20 5.57 15.02
N PHE A 45 2.40 5.94 14.01
CA PHE A 45 0.93 5.92 14.05
C PHE A 45 0.32 4.90 13.08
N PHE A 46 1.13 4.06 12.45
CA PHE A 46 0.61 3.25 11.36
C PHE A 46 1.30 1.89 11.33
N VAL A 47 0.52 0.81 11.48
CA VAL A 47 0.94 -0.50 10.99
C VAL A 47 1.32 -0.29 9.53
N PRO A 48 2.60 -0.40 9.14
CA PRO A 48 2.97 -0.22 7.75
C PRO A 48 2.15 -1.22 6.94
N PRO A 49 1.39 -0.79 5.92
CA PRO A 49 0.71 -1.72 5.03
C PRO A 49 1.80 -2.66 4.54
N ASN A 50 1.61 -3.96 4.80
CA ASN A 50 2.59 -4.97 4.49
C ASN A 50 3.15 -4.71 3.09
N LYS A 51 4.49 -4.62 2.98
CA LYS A 51 5.16 -4.40 1.70
C LYS A 51 4.62 -5.44 0.73
N ILE A 52 4.04 -4.98 -0.38
CA ILE A 52 3.50 -5.87 -1.40
C ILE A 52 4.69 -6.62 -1.99
N ASP A 53 4.88 -7.86 -1.57
CA ASP A 53 5.87 -8.74 -2.15
C ASP A 53 5.35 -9.25 -3.49
N PHE A 54 5.81 -8.59 -4.55
CA PHE A 54 5.46 -8.94 -5.92
C PHE A 54 5.90 -10.37 -6.29
N THR A 55 6.88 -10.97 -5.61
CA THR A 55 7.26 -12.37 -5.87
C THR A 55 6.15 -13.34 -5.42
N THR A 56 5.50 -13.04 -4.29
CA THR A 56 4.32 -13.76 -3.81
C THR A 56 3.13 -13.55 -4.74
N VAL A 57 2.97 -12.35 -5.28
CA VAL A 57 1.94 -12.06 -6.31
C VAL A 57 2.20 -12.93 -7.54
N PHE A 58 3.37 -12.87 -8.17
CA PHE A 58 3.67 -13.67 -9.36
C PHE A 58 3.56 -15.18 -9.14
N THR A 59 3.90 -15.68 -7.95
CA THR A 59 3.71 -17.08 -7.58
C THR A 59 2.23 -17.47 -7.53
N LYS A 60 1.38 -16.61 -6.96
CA LYS A 60 -0.08 -16.82 -6.97
C LYS A 60 -0.68 -16.70 -8.36
N PHE A 61 -0.08 -15.88 -9.23
CA PHE A 61 -0.47 -15.79 -10.64
C PHE A 61 -0.08 -17.04 -11.44
N LYS A 62 1.03 -17.72 -11.11
CA LYS A 62 1.39 -19.02 -11.74
C LYS A 62 0.35 -20.11 -11.45
N LYS A 63 -0.31 -20.04 -10.29
CA LYS A 63 -1.41 -20.93 -9.93
C LYS A 63 -2.77 -20.37 -10.41
N LEU A 64 -2.88 -20.11 -11.71
CA LEU A 64 -4.09 -19.54 -12.33
C LEU A 64 -5.39 -20.28 -11.94
N HIS A 65 -5.33 -21.60 -11.71
CA HIS A 65 -6.51 -22.38 -11.33
C HIS A 65 -7.04 -22.07 -9.91
N GLU A 66 -6.19 -21.61 -8.97
CA GLU A 66 -6.61 -21.32 -7.58
C GLU A 66 -7.42 -20.02 -7.51
N ASN A 67 -7.28 -19.13 -8.50
CA ASN A 67 -7.94 -17.82 -8.54
C ASN A 67 -8.71 -17.59 -9.86
N ALA A 68 -9.27 -18.66 -10.44
CA ALA A 68 -9.92 -18.62 -11.75
C ALA A 68 -11.01 -17.53 -11.85
N ALA A 69 -11.76 -17.28 -10.77
CA ALA A 69 -12.78 -16.24 -10.73
C ALA A 69 -12.20 -14.83 -10.95
N VAL A 70 -11.11 -14.47 -10.27
CA VAL A 70 -10.45 -13.17 -10.41
C VAL A 70 -9.86 -13.00 -11.80
N PHE A 71 -9.23 -14.04 -12.34
CA PHE A 71 -8.71 -13.99 -13.70
C PHE A 71 -9.82 -13.85 -14.74
N SER A 72 -10.91 -14.61 -14.60
CA SER A 72 -12.06 -14.54 -15.49
C SER A 72 -12.68 -13.14 -15.50
N THR A 73 -12.86 -12.50 -14.34
CA THR A 73 -13.43 -11.16 -14.27
C THR A 73 -12.53 -10.13 -14.95
N VAL A 74 -11.21 -10.18 -14.71
CA VAL A 74 -10.25 -9.28 -15.35
C VAL A 74 -10.25 -9.45 -16.88
N ILE A 75 -10.22 -10.69 -17.37
CA ILE A 75 -10.26 -10.99 -18.81
C ILE A 75 -11.55 -10.46 -19.45
N VAL A 76 -12.70 -10.67 -18.81
CA VAL A 76 -14.00 -10.18 -19.32
C VAL A 76 -14.03 -8.66 -19.39
N ILE A 77 -13.59 -7.96 -18.33
CA ILE A 77 -13.55 -6.50 -18.30
C ILE A 77 -12.64 -5.95 -19.40
N PHE A 78 -11.43 -6.51 -19.56
CA PHE A 78 -10.51 -6.10 -20.63
C PHE A 78 -11.10 -6.35 -22.01
N SER A 79 -11.74 -7.50 -22.23
CA SER A 79 -12.36 -7.84 -23.51
C SER A 79 -13.48 -6.86 -23.86
N LEU A 80 -14.35 -6.55 -22.90
CA LEU A 80 -15.43 -5.58 -23.08
C LEU A 80 -14.88 -4.18 -23.38
N TYR A 81 -13.84 -3.75 -22.67
CA TYR A 81 -13.19 -2.47 -22.91
C TYR A 81 -12.62 -2.37 -24.32
N ILE A 82 -11.91 -3.40 -24.79
CA ILE A 82 -11.34 -3.44 -26.15
C ILE A 82 -12.46 -3.40 -27.19
N LEU A 83 -13.53 -4.18 -27.02
CA LEU A 83 -14.66 -4.20 -27.94
C LEU A 83 -15.37 -2.84 -28.00
N ALA A 84 -15.62 -2.22 -26.84
CA ALA A 84 -16.21 -0.89 -26.76
C ALA A 84 -15.29 0.16 -27.41
N GLY A 85 -13.98 0.07 -27.18
CA GLY A 85 -12.98 0.93 -27.81
C GLY A 85 -12.97 0.79 -29.33
N ILE A 86 -12.99 -0.44 -29.86
CA ILE A 86 -13.08 -0.68 -31.31
C ILE A 86 -14.38 -0.09 -31.87
N TRP A 87 -15.52 -0.29 -31.21
CA TRP A 87 -16.80 0.25 -31.63
C TRP A 87 -16.80 1.78 -31.66
N ALA A 88 -16.32 2.43 -30.59
CA ALA A 88 -16.20 3.87 -30.49
C ALA A 88 -15.31 4.42 -31.61
N ARG A 89 -14.14 3.80 -31.84
CA ARG A 89 -13.21 4.21 -32.91
C ARG A 89 -13.82 4.07 -34.31
N ARG A 90 -14.70 3.08 -34.53
CA ARG A 90 -15.43 2.94 -35.80
C ARG A 90 -16.47 4.06 -35.95
N LYS A 91 -17.16 4.44 -34.87
CA LYS A 91 -18.14 5.53 -34.86
C LYS A 91 -17.48 6.89 -35.08
N ASP A 92 -16.41 7.20 -34.37
CA ASP A 92 -15.65 8.45 -34.57
C ASP A 92 -15.22 8.64 -36.03
N LYS A 93 -14.76 7.56 -36.70
CA LYS A 93 -14.38 7.61 -38.11
C LYS A 93 -15.55 7.84 -39.06
N LEU A 94 -16.73 7.31 -38.74
CA LEU A 94 -17.94 7.52 -39.55
C LEU A 94 -18.46 8.95 -39.42
N ASP A 95 -18.35 9.54 -38.22
CA ASP A 95 -18.75 10.92 -37.97
C ASP A 95 -17.86 11.93 -38.72
N LEU A 96 -16.58 11.62 -38.95
CA LEU A 96 -15.66 12.46 -39.75
C LEU A 96 -15.96 12.46 -41.26
N ILE A 97 -16.70 11.47 -41.77
CA ILE A 97 -17.04 11.34 -43.20
C ILE A 97 -18.39 12.04 -43.50
N LYS A 98 -19.18 12.34 -42.47
CA LYS A 98 -20.46 13.05 -42.57
C LYS A 98 -20.26 14.56 -42.48
#